data_AF-A0A174ALV6-F1
#
_entry.id   AF-A0A174ALV6-F1
#
_cell.length_a   1.000
_cell.length_b   1.000
_cell.length_c   1.000
_cell.angle_alpha   90.00
_cell.angle_beta   90.00
_cell.angle_gamma   90.00
#
_symmetry.space_group_name_H-M   'P 1'
#
loop_
_entity.id
_entity.type
_entity.pdbx_description
1 polymer ?
#
loop_
_entity_poly.entity_id
_entity_poly.type
_entity_poly.pdbx_seq_one_letter_code
_entity_poly.pdbx_strand_id
1 'polypeptide(L)'
;MARGSKNEVTEDSKRIIDACRQLLKNSGITIDEFFDSSGLSNNYWYKRMRYEAPLNTSDVEHIASTFGLTSLDIYTRALGSKAAREYGARNLPQIPDDLVDRIAAHPEDYDVAALTDPNKEAEMNGGEGR
;
A
#
# COMPACT_ATOMS: atom_id res chain seq x y z
N MET A 1 -2.23 12.94 27.69
CA MET A 1 -1.56 13.53 26.51
C MET A 1 -2.45 14.64 25.98
N ALA A 2 -1.91 15.85 25.77
CA ALA A 2 -2.68 16.91 25.11
C ALA A 2 -2.89 16.51 23.65
N ARG A 3 -4.15 16.50 23.17
CA ARG A 3 -4.43 16.42 21.73
C ARG A 3 -3.77 17.64 21.08
N GLY A 4 -3.01 17.44 20.01
CA GLY A 4 -2.45 18.55 19.24
C GLY A 4 -3.53 19.47 18.69
N SER A 5 -3.09 20.63 18.18
CA SER A 5 -4.03 21.61 17.60
C SER A 5 -4.79 21.01 16.42
N LYS A 6 -6.00 21.50 16.12
CA LYS A 6 -6.87 20.97 15.05
C LYS A 6 -6.18 20.83 13.68
N ASN A 7 -5.15 21.64 13.44
CA ASN A 7 -4.39 21.67 12.19
C ASN A 7 -2.93 21.23 12.39
N GLU A 8 -2.63 20.49 13.46
CA GLU A 8 -1.32 19.93 13.65
C GLU A 8 -0.92 19.08 12.44
N VAL A 9 0.28 19.35 11.91
CA VAL A 9 0.88 18.58 10.82
C VAL A 9 2.00 17.75 11.42
N THR A 10 1.71 16.47 11.66
CA THR A 10 2.69 15.53 12.19
C THR A 10 3.75 15.19 11.15
N GLU A 11 4.84 14.52 11.56
CA GLU A 11 5.86 14.05 10.62
C GLU A 11 5.28 13.10 9.55
N ASP A 12 4.31 12.26 9.92
CA ASP A 12 3.62 11.42 8.94
C ASP A 12 2.77 12.25 7.98
N SER A 13 2.07 13.29 8.47
CA SER A 13 1.36 14.22 7.60
C SER A 13 2.31 14.92 6.61
N LYS A 14 3.52 15.31 7.04
CA LYS A 14 4.52 15.91 6.16
C LYS A 14 4.96 14.93 5.07
N ARG A 15 5.25 13.67 5.43
CA ARG A 15 5.62 12.61 4.47
C ARG A 15 4.54 12.36 3.43
N ILE A 16 3.27 12.35 3.85
CA ILE A 16 2.12 12.21 2.94
C ILE A 16 2.04 13.40 1.98
N ILE A 17 2.16 14.63 2.52
CA ILE A 17 2.19 15.87 1.72
C ILE A 17 3.33 15.82 0.69
N ASP A 18 4.52 15.38 1.10
CA ASP A 18 5.68 15.28 0.22
C ASP A 18 5.50 14.22 -0.85
N ALA A 19 4.90 13.07 -0.52
CA ALA A 19 4.56 12.03 -1.50
C ALA A 19 3.58 12.56 -2.56
N CYS A 20 2.52 13.27 -2.16
CA CYS A 20 1.59 13.90 -3.10
C CYS A 20 2.29 14.95 -3.98
N ARG A 21 3.16 15.79 -3.39
CA ARG A 21 3.93 16.81 -4.13
C ARG A 21 4.86 16.17 -5.16
N GLN A 22 5.53 15.08 -4.80
CA GLN A 22 6.42 14.34 -5.70
C GLN A 22 5.65 13.64 -6.81
N LEU A 23 4.48 13.07 -6.52
CA LEU A 23 3.61 12.47 -7.55
C LEU A 23 3.25 13.50 -8.63
N LEU A 24 2.78 14.68 -8.23
CA LEU A 24 2.48 15.76 -9.17
C LEU A 24 3.72 16.22 -9.95
N LYS A 25 4.87 16.35 -9.28
CA LYS A 25 6.12 16.75 -9.96
C LYS A 25 6.56 15.74 -11.02
N ASN A 26 6.29 14.45 -10.80
CA ASN A 26 6.77 13.35 -11.64
C ASN A 26 5.74 12.86 -12.67
N SER A 27 4.48 13.30 -12.60
CA SER A 27 3.40 12.82 -13.45
C SER A 27 3.42 13.39 -14.87
N GLY A 28 4.08 14.54 -15.08
CA GLY A 28 4.10 15.24 -16.36
C GLY A 28 2.81 16.01 -16.69
N ILE A 29 1.80 15.98 -15.82
CA ILE A 29 0.59 16.81 -15.97
C ILE A 29 0.83 18.22 -15.41
N THR A 30 0.09 19.19 -15.93
CA THR A 30 0.12 20.57 -15.45
C THR A 30 -0.59 20.71 -14.10
N ILE A 31 -0.31 21.82 -13.40
CA ILE A 31 -0.99 22.13 -12.13
C ILE A 31 -2.49 22.35 -12.33
N ASP A 32 -2.91 22.86 -13.48
CA ASP A 32 -4.32 23.12 -13.80
C ASP A 32 -5.05 21.81 -14.07
N GLU A 33 -4.48 20.90 -14.88
CA GLU A 33 -5.02 19.55 -15.09
C GLU A 33 -5.14 18.77 -13.78
N PHE A 34 -4.18 18.95 -12.87
CA PHE A 34 -4.25 18.37 -11.54
C PHE A 34 -5.43 18.92 -10.72
N PHE A 35 -5.68 20.24 -10.74
CA PHE A 35 -6.81 20.83 -10.02
C PHE A 35 -8.15 20.38 -10.62
N ASP A 36 -8.26 20.33 -11.94
CA ASP A 36 -9.46 19.87 -12.63
C ASP A 36 -9.77 18.40 -12.30
N SER A 37 -8.74 17.55 -12.26
CA SER A 37 -8.91 16.10 -12.02
C SER A 37 -9.10 15.75 -10.55
N SER A 38 -8.39 16.44 -9.64
CA SER A 38 -8.45 16.16 -8.20
C SER A 38 -9.64 16.84 -7.50
N GLY A 39 -10.24 17.85 -8.13
CA GLY A 39 -11.29 18.68 -7.52
C GLY A 39 -10.77 19.59 -6.39
N LEU A 40 -9.45 19.68 -6.19
CA LEU A 40 -8.84 20.53 -5.18
C LEU A 40 -8.72 21.97 -5.68
N SER A 41 -9.15 22.92 -4.86
CA SER A 41 -8.87 24.34 -5.15
C SER A 41 -7.39 24.68 -4.92
N ASN A 42 -6.89 25.63 -5.72
CA ASN A 42 -5.54 26.16 -5.64
C ASN A 42 -5.16 26.60 -4.19
N ASN A 43 -6.00 27.43 -3.55
CA ASN A 43 -5.75 27.89 -2.17
C ASN A 43 -5.69 26.71 -1.19
N TYR A 44 -6.61 25.74 -1.32
CA TYR A 44 -6.62 24.56 -0.48
C TYR A 44 -5.31 23.78 -0.61
N TRP A 45 -4.87 23.48 -1.83
CA TRP A 45 -3.64 22.75 -2.12
C TRP A 45 -2.41 23.43 -1.53
N TYR A 46 -2.19 24.70 -1.85
CA TYR A 46 -0.96 25.40 -1.42
C TYR A 46 -0.89 25.61 0.09
N LYS A 47 -2.02 25.73 0.79
CA LYS A 47 -2.06 25.72 2.26
C LYS A 47 -1.45 24.44 2.83
N ARG A 48 -1.75 23.28 2.25
CA ARG A 48 -1.19 21.98 2.69
C ARG A 48 0.26 21.84 2.27
N MET A 49 0.62 22.33 1.08
CA MET A 49 2.01 22.31 0.63
C MET A 49 2.95 23.16 1.49
N ARG A 50 2.43 24.10 2.28
CA ARG A 50 3.18 24.87 3.29
C ARG A 50 3.12 24.27 4.70
N TYR A 51 2.55 23.08 4.86
CA TYR A 51 2.35 22.40 6.14
C TYR A 51 1.53 23.20 7.15
N GLU A 52 0.60 24.05 6.69
CA GLU A 52 -0.30 24.80 7.58
C GLU A 52 -1.50 23.96 8.06
N ALA A 53 -1.81 22.87 7.34
CA ALA A 53 -2.85 21.91 7.67
C ALA A 53 -2.51 20.55 7.03
N PRO A 54 -2.98 19.43 7.59
CA PRO A 54 -2.81 18.12 6.96
C PRO A 54 -3.75 17.94 5.75
N LEU A 55 -3.41 16.97 4.90
CA LEU A 55 -4.37 16.37 3.96
C LEU A 55 -5.25 15.40 4.75
N ASN A 56 -6.56 15.46 4.53
CA ASN A 56 -7.48 14.45 5.05
C ASN A 56 -7.51 13.22 4.12
N THR A 57 -8.15 12.14 4.56
CA THR A 57 -8.23 10.90 3.78
C THR A 57 -8.85 11.08 2.40
N SER A 58 -9.94 11.86 2.30
CA SER A 58 -10.60 12.14 1.02
C SER A 58 -9.70 12.94 0.08
N ASP A 59 -8.92 13.90 0.60
CA ASP A 59 -7.94 14.63 -0.21
C ASP A 59 -6.93 13.65 -0.83
N VAL A 60 -6.41 12.71 -0.03
CA VAL A 60 -5.44 11.69 -0.49
C VAL A 60 -6.08 10.77 -1.54
N GLU A 61 -7.34 10.39 -1.37
CA GLU A 61 -8.07 9.56 -2.33
C GLU A 61 -8.28 10.27 -3.68
N HIS A 62 -8.71 11.53 -3.67
CA HIS A 62 -8.89 12.30 -4.90
C HIS A 62 -7.56 12.56 -5.63
N ILE A 63 -6.49 12.86 -4.88
CA ILE A 63 -5.14 13.00 -5.44
C ILE A 63 -4.68 11.68 -6.06
N ALA A 64 -4.86 10.55 -5.37
CA ALA A 64 -4.45 9.24 -5.88
C ALA A 64 -5.21 8.89 -7.17
N SER A 65 -6.52 9.10 -7.20
CA SER A 65 -7.37 8.85 -8.36
C SER A 65 -6.93 9.63 -9.60
N THR A 66 -6.45 10.88 -9.42
CA THR A 66 -5.88 11.70 -10.51
C THR A 66 -4.72 11.02 -11.23
N PHE A 67 -3.99 10.12 -10.55
CA PHE A 67 -2.85 9.40 -11.10
C PHE A 67 -3.14 7.91 -11.35
N GLY A 68 -4.41 7.48 -11.26
CA GLY A 68 -4.79 6.08 -11.40
C GLY A 68 -4.28 5.19 -10.25
N LEU A 69 -4.13 5.76 -9.06
CA LEU A 69 -3.61 5.10 -7.87
C LEU A 69 -4.69 5.02 -6.77
N THR A 70 -4.44 4.17 -5.78
CA THR A 70 -5.21 4.13 -4.53
C THR A 70 -4.58 5.03 -3.47
N SER A 71 -5.36 5.44 -2.47
CA SER A 71 -4.83 6.17 -1.30
C SER A 71 -3.77 5.37 -0.55
N LEU A 72 -3.87 4.03 -0.52
CA LEU A 72 -2.87 3.14 0.05
C LEU A 72 -1.51 3.25 -0.66
N ASP A 73 -1.49 3.45 -1.97
CA ASP A 73 -0.24 3.63 -2.70
C ASP A 73 0.49 4.91 -2.28
N ILE A 74 -0.25 5.97 -1.92
CA ILE A 74 0.34 7.21 -1.39
C ILE A 74 0.89 6.98 0.01
N TYR A 75 0.12 6.35 0.90
CA TYR A 75 0.59 6.05 2.26
C TYR A 75 1.83 5.16 2.25
N THR A 76 1.88 4.16 1.38
CA THR A 76 3.04 3.27 1.23
C THR A 76 4.27 4.03 0.73
N ARG A 77 4.11 4.96 -0.22
CA ARG A 77 5.21 5.84 -0.66
C ARG A 77 5.68 6.76 0.47
N ALA A 78 4.76 7.29 1.27
CA ALA A 78 5.07 8.17 2.40
C ALA A 78 5.86 7.45 3.52
N LEU A 79 5.64 6.15 3.73
CA LEU A 79 6.46 5.32 4.63
C LEU A 79 7.92 5.26 4.16
N GLY A 80 8.16 5.30 2.85
CA GLY A 80 9.48 5.13 2.25
C GLY A 80 9.94 3.66 2.20
N SER A 81 10.92 3.38 1.35
CA SER A 81 11.35 2.01 1.04
C SER A 81 11.82 1.20 2.26
N LYS A 82 12.47 1.87 3.22
CA LYS A 82 12.94 1.23 4.46
C LYS A 82 11.79 0.89 5.40
N ALA A 83 10.89 1.82 5.68
CA ALA A 83 9.78 1.55 6.61
C ALA A 83 8.76 0.57 6.02
N ALA A 84 8.54 0.61 4.70
CA ALA A 84 7.72 -0.39 4.01
C ALA A 84 8.33 -1.80 4.13
N ARG A 85 9.65 -1.95 3.96
CA ARG A 85 10.36 -3.22 4.16
C ARG A 85 10.31 -3.67 5.62
N GLU A 86 10.50 -2.78 6.58
CA GLU A 86 10.39 -3.11 8.01
C GLU A 86 8.97 -3.53 8.41
N TYR A 87 7.93 -2.87 7.89
CA TYR A 87 6.55 -3.28 8.09
C TYR A 87 6.27 -4.66 7.49
N GLY A 88 6.75 -4.93 6.27
CA GLY A 88 6.67 -6.25 5.65
C GLY A 88 7.41 -7.32 6.46
N ALA A 89 8.63 -7.04 6.92
CA ALA A 89 9.43 -7.97 7.72
C ALA A 89 8.83 -8.26 9.10
N ARG A 90 8.09 -7.32 9.69
CA ARG A 90 7.35 -7.53 10.96
C ARG A 90 6.07 -8.34 10.79
N ASN A 91 5.43 -8.28 9.62
CA ASN A 91 4.10 -8.86 9.39
C ASN A 91 4.10 -10.10 8.50
N LEU A 92 5.20 -10.42 7.83
CA LEU A 92 5.38 -11.67 7.11
C LEU A 92 5.98 -12.73 8.05
N PRO A 93 5.50 -13.98 8.02
CA PRO A 93 6.20 -15.09 8.64
C PRO A 93 7.64 -15.06 8.14
N GLN A 94 8.61 -15.06 9.06
CA GLN A 94 10.00 -15.30 8.71
C GLN A 94 10.07 -16.73 8.17
N ILE A 95 9.98 -16.88 6.84
CA ILE A 95 10.31 -18.13 6.18
C ILE A 95 11.82 -18.27 6.37
N PRO A 96 12.31 -19.20 7.20
CA PRO A 96 13.74 -19.34 7.35
C PRO A 96 14.33 -19.75 6.00
N ASP A 97 15.52 -19.23 5.67
CA ASP A 97 16.16 -19.46 4.37
C ASP A 97 16.33 -20.96 4.06
N ASP A 98 16.39 -21.79 5.11
CA ASP A 98 16.49 -23.25 5.04
C ASP A 98 15.15 -23.98 4.85
N LEU A 99 14.02 -23.28 4.84
CA LEU A 99 12.70 -23.91 4.79
C LEU A 99 12.54 -24.72 3.50
N VAL A 100 13.01 -24.16 2.38
CA VAL A 100 12.97 -24.84 1.07
C VAL A 100 13.84 -26.09 1.10
N ASP A 101 15.04 -26.00 1.68
CA ASP A 101 15.97 -27.13 1.77
C ASP A 101 15.45 -28.23 2.70
N ARG A 102 14.79 -27.86 3.81
CA ARG A 102 14.17 -28.82 4.74
C ARG A 102 12.97 -29.53 4.14
N ILE A 103 12.12 -28.80 3.42
CA ILE A 103 10.99 -29.39 2.67
C ILE A 103 11.51 -30.31 1.56
N ALA A 104 12.61 -29.96 0.91
CA ALA A 104 13.22 -30.79 -0.12
C ALA A 104 13.97 -32.02 0.43
N ALA A 105 14.56 -31.92 1.62
CA ALA A 105 15.27 -33.02 2.29
C ALA A 105 14.34 -34.05 2.92
N HIS A 106 13.18 -33.59 3.41
CA HIS A 106 12.16 -34.43 4.05
C HIS A 106 10.76 -34.13 3.52
N PRO A 107 10.49 -34.34 2.22
CA PRO A 107 9.16 -34.10 1.66
C PRO A 107 8.07 -34.92 2.37
N GLU A 108 8.41 -36.08 2.93
CA GLU A 108 7.54 -36.93 3.74
C GLU A 108 7.00 -36.26 5.02
N ASP A 109 7.72 -35.28 5.57
CA ASP A 109 7.31 -34.56 6.79
C ASP A 109 6.32 -33.42 6.48
N TYR A 110 6.14 -33.10 5.20
CA TYR A 110 5.37 -31.95 4.71
C TYR A 110 4.27 -32.35 3.71
N ASP A 111 3.70 -33.54 3.90
CA ASP A 111 2.55 -34.00 3.12
C ASP A 111 1.41 -32.98 3.18
N VAL A 112 1.16 -32.31 2.06
CA VAL A 112 -0.03 -31.48 1.91
C VAL A 112 -1.24 -32.39 1.83
N ALA A 113 -2.30 -32.13 2.61
CA ALA A 113 -3.50 -32.96 2.66
C ALA A 113 -4.10 -33.27 1.27
N ALA A 114 -3.86 -32.40 0.28
CA ALA A 114 -4.23 -32.58 -1.12
C ALA A 114 -3.48 -33.72 -1.85
N LEU A 115 -2.30 -34.16 -1.39
CA LEU A 115 -1.56 -35.28 -1.97
C LEU A 115 -2.08 -36.64 -1.50
N THR A 116 -2.58 -36.69 -0.27
CA THR A 116 -3.19 -37.88 0.38
C THR A 116 -4.70 -37.92 0.24
N ASP A 117 -5.31 -36.91 -0.39
CA ASP A 117 -6.75 -36.85 -0.59
C ASP A 117 -7.18 -38.01 -1.50
N PRO A 118 -8.04 -38.93 -1.03
CA PRO A 118 -8.51 -40.07 -1.82
C PRO A 118 -9.32 -39.64 -3.06
N ASN A 119 -9.79 -38.39 -3.12
CA ASN A 119 -10.52 -37.80 -4.23
C ASN A 119 -9.61 -37.01 -5.20
N LYS A 120 -8.30 -36.93 -4.95
CA LYS A 120 -7.34 -36.15 -5.77
C LYS A 120 -7.43 -36.44 -7.27
N GLU A 121 -7.57 -37.71 -7.65
CA GLU A 121 -7.68 -38.11 -9.06
C GLU A 121 -9.05 -37.75 -9.68
N ALA A 122 -10.11 -37.68 -8.86
CA ALA A 122 -11.45 -37.29 -9.28
C ALA A 122 -11.55 -35.77 -9.51
N GLU A 123 -10.90 -34.97 -8.66
CA GLU A 123 -10.84 -33.50 -8.81
C GLU A 123 -9.96 -33.08 -10.01
N MET A 124 -8.85 -33.78 -10.27
CA MET A 124 -7.93 -33.47 -11.37
C MET A 124 -8.53 -33.72 -12.76
N ASN A 125 -9.45 -34.69 -12.90
CA ASN A 125 -10.09 -35.02 -14.18
C ASN A 125 -11.40 -34.28 -14.43
N GLY A 126 -11.68 -33.24 -13.64
CA GLY A 126 -12.93 -32.49 -13.71
C GLY A 126 -14.08 -33.33 -13.16
N GLY A 127 -14.29 -33.22 -11.85
CA GLY A 127 -15.43 -33.86 -11.19
C GLY A 127 -16.71 -33.59 -11.98
N GLU A 128 -17.31 -34.64 -12.54
CA GLU A 128 -18.67 -34.57 -13.06
C GLU A 128 -19.58 -34.29 -11.87
N GLY A 129 -19.93 -33.01 -11.73
CA GLY A 129 -20.88 -32.53 -10.75
C GLY A 129 -22.15 -33.36 -10.80
N ARG A 130 -22.51 -33.91 -9.64
CA ARG A 130 -23.87 -34.31 -9.32
C ARG A 130 -24.51 -33.24 -8.46
#